data_AF-A0A316PB71-F1
#
_entry.id   AF-A0A316PB71-F1
#
_cell.length_a   1.000
_cell.length_b   1.000
_cell.length_c   1.000
_cell.angle_alpha   90.00
_cell.angle_beta   90.00
_cell.angle_gamma   90.00
#
_symmetry.space_group_name_H-M   'P 1'
#
loop_
_entity.id
_entity.type
_entity.pdbx_description
1 polymer ?
#
loop_
_entity_poly.entity_id
_entity_poly.type
_entity_poly.pdbx_seq_one_letter_code
_entity_poly.pdbx_strand_id
1 'polypeptide(L)'
;MITSFESLAKRRLITLNYHKKDSQQYINSLNYFEYARMYFEKNGFPEDNRRVYQSGKRKGQKVGWSDKEEKQQKEDIRNFIYGKQLQKFKSQRKSK
;
A
#
# COMPACT_ATOMS: atom_id res chain seq x y z
N MET A 1 4.94 -2.47 -6.45
CA MET A 1 5.17 -2.61 -4.99
C MET A 1 5.41 -1.23 -4.35
N ILE A 2 4.98 -0.99 -3.12
CA ILE A 2 5.37 0.18 -2.31
C ILE A 2 6.49 -0.26 -1.38
N THR A 3 7.65 0.38 -1.47
CA THR A 3 8.87 -0.02 -0.74
C THR A 3 9.46 1.11 0.10
N SER A 4 8.86 2.29 0.06
CA SER A 4 9.27 3.47 0.83
C SER A 4 8.14 4.49 0.91
N PHE A 5 8.23 5.45 1.84
CA PHE A 5 7.28 6.57 1.91
C PHE A 5 7.32 7.43 0.65
N GLU A 6 8.48 7.56 0.01
CA GLU A 6 8.59 8.27 -1.27
C GLU A 6 7.79 7.55 -2.37
N SER A 7 7.90 6.22 -2.46
CA SER A 7 7.11 5.43 -3.40
C SER A 7 5.60 5.51 -3.10
N LEU A 8 5.23 5.55 -1.83
CA LEU A 8 3.84 5.75 -1.38
C LEU A 8 3.33 7.13 -1.80
N ALA A 9 4.11 8.18 -1.58
CA ALA A 9 3.76 9.56 -1.92
C ALA A 9 3.62 9.75 -3.44
N LYS A 10 4.53 9.18 -4.24
CA LYS A 10 4.43 9.16 -5.70
C LYS A 10 3.14 8.49 -6.16
N ARG A 11 2.82 7.32 -5.60
CA ARG A 11 1.59 6.59 -5.93
C ARG A 11 0.34 7.37 -5.51
N ARG A 12 0.36 8.00 -4.34
CA ARG A 12 -0.70 8.90 -3.86
C ARG A 12 -0.95 10.03 -4.85
N LEU A 13 0.09 10.74 -5.27
CA LEU A 13 -0.04 11.85 -6.22
C LEU A 13 -0.68 11.40 -7.54
N ILE A 14 -0.19 10.30 -8.12
CA ILE A 14 -0.70 9.77 -9.39
C ILE A 14 -2.18 9.39 -9.26
N THR A 15 -2.54 8.63 -8.21
CA THR A 15 -3.92 8.17 -8.00
C THR A 15 -4.88 9.31 -7.72
N LEU A 16 -4.49 10.29 -6.89
CA LEU A 16 -5.32 11.46 -6.61
C LEU A 16 -5.53 12.32 -7.85
N ASN A 17 -4.50 12.50 -8.69
CA ASN A 17 -4.64 13.21 -9.96
C ASN A 17 -5.58 12.49 -10.92
N TYR A 18 -5.50 11.15 -10.99
CA TYR A 18 -6.39 10.33 -11.82
C TYR A 18 -7.86 10.45 -11.38
N HIS A 19 -8.12 10.42 -10.07
CA HIS A 19 -9.47 10.52 -9.52
C HIS A 19 -9.95 11.95 -9.27
N LYS A 20 -9.19 12.99 -9.64
CA LYS A 20 -9.48 14.40 -9.31
C LYS A 20 -10.89 14.86 -9.72
N LYS A 21 -11.45 14.30 -10.80
CA LYS A 21 -12.78 14.67 -11.32
C LYS A 21 -13.94 13.91 -10.66
N ASP A 22 -13.67 12.82 -9.96
CA ASP A 22 -14.66 11.99 -9.28
C ASP A 22 -14.48 12.18 -7.77
N SER A 23 -15.36 12.98 -7.16
CA SER A 23 -15.25 13.36 -5.75
C SER A 23 -15.26 12.15 -4.81
N GLN A 24 -16.06 11.12 -5.11
CA GLN A 24 -16.15 9.94 -4.27
C GLN A 24 -14.88 9.10 -4.39
N GLN A 25 -14.37 8.87 -5.60
CA GLN A 25 -13.13 8.12 -5.79
C GLN A 25 -11.92 8.87 -5.24
N TYR A 26 -11.92 10.20 -5.33
CA TYR A 26 -10.89 11.05 -4.74
C TYR A 26 -10.85 10.91 -3.21
N ILE A 27 -12.00 11.01 -2.55
CA ILE A 27 -12.10 10.83 -1.08
C ILE A 27 -11.71 9.41 -0.67
N ASN A 28 -12.19 8.40 -1.39
CA ASN A 28 -11.82 7.00 -1.14
C ASN A 28 -10.30 6.80 -1.25
N SER A 29 -9.68 7.41 -2.27
CA SER A 29 -8.24 7.37 -2.47
C SER A 29 -7.48 8.08 -1.34
N LEU A 30 -7.93 9.25 -0.90
CA LEU A 30 -7.34 9.96 0.25
C LEU A 30 -7.33 9.07 1.50
N ASN A 31 -8.48 8.52 1.86
CA ASN A 31 -8.62 7.64 3.01
C ASN A 31 -7.72 6.41 2.89
N TYR A 32 -7.68 5.78 1.71
CA TYR A 32 -6.82 4.63 1.46
C TYR A 32 -5.35 4.96 1.75
N PHE A 33 -4.83 6.08 1.24
CA PHE A 33 -3.42 6.43 1.43
C PHE A 33 -3.07 6.83 2.86
N GLU A 34 -4.02 7.40 3.63
CA GLU A 34 -3.82 7.65 5.06
C GLU A 34 -3.65 6.36 5.84
N TYR A 35 -4.56 5.40 5.66
CA TYR A 35 -4.42 4.11 6.33
C TYR A 35 -3.24 3.28 5.82
N ALA A 36 -2.91 3.36 4.52
CA ALA A 36 -1.72 2.72 3.97
C ALA A 36 -0.45 3.29 4.61
N ARG A 37 -0.39 4.61 4.84
CA ARG A 37 0.71 5.23 5.60
C ARG A 37 0.80 4.66 7.01
N MET A 38 -0.32 4.61 7.75
CA MET A 38 -0.35 4.02 9.09
C MET A 38 0.08 2.54 9.10
N TYR A 39 -0.28 1.78 8.07
CA TYR A 39 0.16 0.40 7.91
C TYR A 39 1.68 0.31 7.81
N PHE A 40 2.31 1.13 6.95
CA PHE A 40 3.76 1.12 6.77
C PHE A 40 4.52 1.73 7.97
N GLU A 41 3.93 2.70 8.67
CA GLU A 41 4.49 3.22 9.94
C GLU A 41 4.52 2.13 11.01
N LYS A 42 3.51 1.26 11.07
CA LYS A 42 3.42 0.17 12.05
C LYS A 42 4.26 -1.06 11.68
N ASN A 43 4.19 -1.50 10.43
CA ASN A 43 4.73 -2.80 10.01
C ASN A 43 6.06 -2.68 9.26
N GLY A 44 6.50 -1.46 8.92
CA GLY A 44 7.65 -1.24 8.06
C GLY A 44 7.38 -1.56 6.59
N PHE A 45 8.40 -1.37 5.76
CA PHE A 45 8.37 -1.70 4.34
C PHE A 45 8.87 -3.13 4.11
N PRO A 46 8.44 -3.79 3.01
CA PRO A 46 8.98 -5.09 2.64
C PRO A 46 10.50 -4.99 2.41
N GLU A 47 11.24 -5.90 3.02
CA GLU A 47 12.69 -6.03 2.82
C GLU A 47 13.02 -6.36 1.37
N ASP A 48 14.09 -5.75 0.85
CA ASP A 48 14.52 -5.99 -0.52
C ASP A 48 15.37 -7.27 -0.66
N ASN A 49 14.70 -8.41 -0.45
CA ASN A 49 15.26 -9.76 -0.54
C ASN A 49 15.13 -10.35 -1.96
N ARG A 50 14.99 -9.48 -2.98
CA ARG A 50 14.79 -9.90 -4.36
C ARG A 50 16.04 -10.61 -4.88
N ARG A 51 15.83 -11.76 -5.53
CA ARG A 51 16.89 -12.50 -6.20
C ARG A 51 17.51 -11.63 -7.30
N VAL A 52 18.79 -11.86 -7.59
CA VAL A 52 19.47 -11.26 -8.75
C VAL A 52 19.51 -12.25 -9.90
N TYR A 53 19.41 -11.76 -11.13
CA TYR A 53 19.61 -12.58 -12.31
C TYR A 53 21.04 -13.17 -12.29
N GLN A 54 21.14 -14.48 -12.48
CA GLN A 54 22.43 -15.21 -12.38
C GLN A 54 23.20 -15.24 -13.72
N SER A 55 22.52 -15.02 -14.85
CA SER A 55 23.08 -15.12 -16.19
C SER A 55 22.39 -14.16 -17.19
N GLY A 56 22.96 -14.04 -18.39
CA GLY A 56 22.45 -13.20 -19.46
C GLY A 56 22.74 -11.71 -19.28
N LYS A 57 22.16 -10.88 -20.16
CA LYS A 57 22.42 -9.42 -20.22
C LYS A 57 22.02 -8.65 -18.95
N ARG A 58 21.20 -9.25 -18.08
CA ARG A 58 20.72 -8.64 -16.83
C ARG A 58 21.43 -9.19 -15.58
N LYS A 59 22.49 -10.00 -15.74
CA LYS A 59 23.23 -10.59 -14.63
C LYS A 59 23.61 -9.52 -13.58
N GLY A 60 23.36 -9.82 -12.31
CA GLY A 60 23.60 -8.91 -11.20
C GLY A 60 22.48 -7.89 -10.92
N GLN A 61 21.50 -7.73 -11.83
CA GLN A 61 20.32 -6.91 -11.57
C GLN A 61 19.30 -7.66 -10.72
N LYS A 62 18.63 -6.94 -9.81
CA LYS A 62 17.52 -7.50 -9.02
C LYS A 62 16.33 -7.81 -9.93
N VAL A 63 15.77 -9.00 -9.76
CA VAL A 63 14.50 -9.39 -10.39
C VAL A 63 13.40 -8.45 -9.87
N GLY A 64 12.42 -8.11 -10.70
CA GLY A 64 11.26 -7.32 -10.27
C GLY A 64 10.45 -8.06 -9.20
N TRP A 65 9.63 -7.31 -8.47
CA TRP A 65 8.61 -7.92 -7.62
C TRP A 65 7.64 -8.72 -8.48
N SER A 66 7.26 -9.90 -8.03
CA SER A 66 6.26 -10.71 -8.70
C SER A 66 4.85 -10.12 -8.50
N ASP A 67 3.95 -10.39 -9.44
CA ASP A 67 2.54 -9.99 -9.31
C ASP A 67 1.89 -10.52 -8.03
N LYS A 68 2.32 -11.70 -7.57
CA LYS A 68 1.87 -12.32 -6.32
C LYS A 68 2.28 -11.48 -5.11
N GLU A 69 3.53 -11.04 -5.04
CA GLU A 69 4.02 -10.19 -3.94
C GLU A 69 3.32 -8.82 -3.95
N GLU A 70 3.12 -8.24 -5.13
CA GLU A 70 2.38 -6.98 -5.24
C GLU A 70 0.92 -7.10 -4.83
N LYS A 71 0.27 -8.22 -5.18
CA LYS A 71 -1.11 -8.50 -4.79
C LYS A 71 -1.21 -8.72 -3.30
N GLN A 72 -0.30 -9.50 -2.71
CA GLN A 72 -0.25 -9.75 -1.28
C GLN A 72 -0.14 -8.45 -0.48
N GLN A 73 0.78 -7.56 -0.87
CA GLN A 73 0.93 -6.27 -0.19
C GLN A 73 -0.38 -5.44 -0.22
N LYS A 74 -1.10 -5.44 -1.35
CA LYS A 74 -2.39 -4.74 -1.44
C LYS A 74 -3.44 -5.37 -0.54
N GLU A 75 -3.49 -6.69 -0.46
CA GLU A 75 -4.41 -7.43 0.42
C GLU A 75 -4.11 -7.17 1.89
N ASP A 76 -2.84 -7.15 2.29
CA ASP A 76 -2.43 -6.88 3.68
C ASP A 76 -2.84 -5.47 4.11
N ILE A 77 -2.62 -4.47 3.26
CA ILE A 77 -3.08 -3.08 3.49
C ILE A 77 -4.61 -3.05 3.61
N ARG A 78 -5.33 -3.74 2.72
CA ARG A 78 -6.79 -3.79 2.74
C ARG A 78 -7.33 -4.43 4.02
N ASN A 79 -6.74 -5.54 4.45
CA ASN A 79 -7.10 -6.23 5.68
C ASN A 79 -6.84 -5.36 6.91
N PHE A 80 -5.71 -4.63 6.93
CA PHE A 80 -5.42 -3.65 7.97
C PHE A 80 -6.47 -2.53 8.04
N ILE A 81 -6.84 -1.95 6.89
CA ILE A 81 -7.88 -0.92 6.80
C ILE A 81 -9.20 -1.45 7.36
N TYR A 82 -9.61 -2.65 6.92
CA TYR A 82 -10.85 -3.27 7.36
C TYR A 82 -10.87 -3.49 8.88
N GLY A 83 -9.77 -3.99 9.45
CA GLY A 83 -9.62 -4.15 10.89
C GLY A 83 -9.73 -2.83 11.65
N LYS A 84 -9.13 -1.74 11.13
CA LYS A 84 -9.24 -0.40 11.74
C LYS A 84 -10.65 0.16 11.69
N GLN A 85 -11.36 -0.03 10.58
CA GLN A 85 -12.76 0.38 10.47
C GLN A 85 -13.64 -0.37 11.47
N LEU A 86 -13.49 -1.70 11.57
CA LEU A 86 -14.23 -2.50 12.55
C LEU A 86 -13.96 -2.05 14.00
N GLN A 87 -12.71 -1.72 14.33
CA GLN A 87 -12.36 -1.20 15.65
C GLN A 87 -13.10 0.11 15.95
N LYS A 88 -13.12 1.05 14.99
CA LYS A 88 -13.85 2.33 15.11
C LYS A 88 -15.36 2.12 15.32
N PHE A 89 -15.97 1.20 14.58
CA PHE A 89 -17.39 0.89 14.76
C PHE A 89 -17.68 0.26 16.14
N LYS A 90 -16.81 -0.63 16.62
CA LYS A 90 -16.97 -1.24 17.95
C LYS A 90 -16.81 -0.23 19.08
N SER A 91 -15.87 0.72 18.99
CA SER A 91 -15.70 1.77 20.01
C SER A 91 -16.91 2.70 20.08
N GLN A 92 -17.52 3.03 18.94
CA GLN A 92 -18.74 3.85 18.92
C GLN A 92 -19.93 3.17 19.60
N ARG A 93 -20.06 1.84 19.47
CA ARG A 93 -21.13 1.08 20.15
C ARG A 93 -20.97 1.01 21.67
N LYS A 94 -19.72 1.01 22.17
CA LYS A 94 -19.44 0.97 23.62
C LYS A 94 -19.60 2.32 24.34
N SER A 95 -19.74 3.40 23.57
CA SER A 95 -19.86 4.77 24.10
C SER A 95 -21.33 5.22 24.26
N LYS A 96 -22.30 4.33 24.04
CA LYS A 96 -23.73 4.51 24.31
C LYS A 96 -24.12 3.64 25.50
#